data_AF-A0A5C9BSS6-F1
#
_entry.id   AF-A0A5C9BSS6-F1
#
_cell.length_a   1.000
_cell.length_b   1.000
_cell.length_c   1.000
_cell.angle_alpha   90.00
_cell.angle_beta   90.00
_cell.angle_gamma   90.00
#
_symmetry.space_group_name_H-M   'P 1'
#
loop_
_entity.id
_entity.type
_entity.pdbx_description
1 polymer ?
#
loop_
_entity_poly.entity_id
_entity_poly.type
_entity_poly.pdbx_seq_one_letter_code
_entity_poly.pdbx_strand_id
1 'polypeptide(L)'
;MFPGFKLPTPATNTEPRPLWEKIRPYLNECREISHTKALRDGLTSGRARLITRGSELSPTILKSQARQAKDSVYIDTGDGRYLLPSLRLLRFLNGIPEDLHLDNVSAELACEIVGQSIEYPMHKQLMRALYAHIGENVGPHAVVTISNHTHNAQE
;
A
#
# COMPACT_ATOMS: atom_id res chain seq x y z
N MET A 1 20.34 19.50 11.89
CA MET A 1 19.10 19.23 12.64
C MET A 1 18.60 20.58 13.16
N PHE A 2 17.33 20.93 12.95
CA PHE A 2 16.79 22.22 13.40
C PHE A 2 16.86 22.31 14.94
N PRO A 3 17.22 23.46 15.55
CA PRO A 3 17.25 23.59 17.00
C PRO A 3 15.88 23.22 17.62
N GLY A 4 15.87 22.27 18.56
CA GLY A 4 14.63 21.80 19.21
C GLY A 4 13.86 20.69 18.47
N PHE A 5 14.30 20.25 17.30
CA PHE A 5 13.69 19.11 16.61
C PHE A 5 13.84 17.82 17.43
N LYS A 6 12.72 17.15 17.69
CA LYS A 6 12.65 15.82 18.31
C LYS A 6 11.91 14.90 17.37
N LEU A 7 12.43 13.68 17.19
CA LEU A 7 11.70 12.65 16.45
C LEU A 7 10.34 12.40 17.11
N PRO A 8 9.27 12.20 16.34
CA PRO A 8 8.00 11.78 16.90
C PRO A 8 8.17 10.45 17.63
N THR A 9 7.44 10.28 18.73
CA THR A 9 7.36 8.98 19.40
C THR A 9 6.80 7.95 18.41
N PRO A 10 7.42 6.76 18.27
CA PRO A 10 6.87 5.73 17.40
C PRO A 10 5.41 5.45 17.73
N ALA A 11 4.56 5.45 16.71
CA ALA A 11 3.16 5.12 16.90
C ALA A 11 3.03 3.68 17.41
N THR A 12 2.33 3.49 18.52
CA THR A 12 1.97 2.16 18.99
C THR A 12 0.87 1.60 18.09
N ASN A 13 0.95 0.32 17.71
CA ASN A 13 -0.13 -0.32 16.98
C ASN A 13 -1.39 -0.35 17.87
N THR A 14 -2.37 0.49 17.55
CA THR A 14 -3.61 0.64 18.33
C THR A 14 -4.63 -0.45 18.04
N GLU A 15 -4.39 -1.28 17.02
CA GLU A 15 -5.27 -2.35 16.58
C GLU A 15 -4.57 -3.71 16.69
N PRO A 16 -4.76 -4.45 17.80
CA PRO A 16 -4.10 -5.73 18.04
C PRO A 16 -4.67 -6.88 17.17
N ARG A 17 -5.63 -6.57 16.28
CA ARG A 17 -6.21 -7.59 15.40
C ARG A 17 -5.13 -8.13 14.46
N PRO A 18 -4.87 -9.45 14.46
CA PRO A 18 -3.93 -10.08 13.54
C PRO A 18 -4.27 -9.72 12.10
N LEU A 19 -3.25 -9.56 11.25
CA LEU A 19 -3.45 -9.26 9.82
C LEU A 19 -4.38 -10.28 9.17
N TRP A 20 -4.31 -11.53 9.61
CA TRP A 20 -5.15 -12.63 9.13
C TRP A 20 -6.65 -12.31 9.17
N GLU A 21 -7.14 -11.80 10.30
CA GLU A 21 -8.56 -11.46 10.47
C GLU A 21 -8.98 -10.31 9.55
N LYS A 22 -8.05 -9.40 9.25
CA LYS A 22 -8.26 -8.26 8.35
C LYS A 22 -8.33 -8.68 6.89
N ILE A 23 -7.52 -9.66 6.47
CA ILE A 23 -7.49 -10.11 5.07
C ILE A 23 -8.52 -11.21 4.75
N ARG A 24 -9.07 -11.88 5.77
CA ARG A 24 -10.04 -12.98 5.60
C ARG A 24 -11.19 -12.67 4.62
N PRO A 25 -11.80 -11.46 4.63
CA PRO A 25 -12.89 -11.11 3.71
C PRO A 25 -12.49 -11.09 2.23
N TYR A 26 -11.19 -11.03 1.91
CA TYR A 26 -10.67 -10.91 0.54
C TYR A 26 -10.17 -12.25 -0.04
N LEU A 27 -10.12 -13.32 0.77
CA LEU A 27 -9.48 -14.58 0.37
C LEU A 27 -10.21 -15.29 -0.78
N ASN A 28 -11.53 -15.11 -0.87
CA ASN A 28 -12.35 -15.67 -1.95
C ASN A 28 -12.05 -15.06 -3.33
N GLU A 29 -11.48 -13.86 -3.37
CA GLU A 29 -11.06 -13.19 -4.61
C GLU A 29 -9.63 -13.55 -5.02
N CYS A 30 -8.88 -14.23 -4.15
CA CYS A 30 -7.48 -14.57 -4.38
C CYS A 30 -7.37 -15.85 -5.22
N ARG A 31 -6.39 -15.90 -6.12
CA ARG A 31 -6.19 -17.05 -7.01
C ARG A 31 -5.36 -18.12 -6.33
N GLU A 32 -5.83 -19.37 -6.38
CA GLU A 32 -5.04 -20.55 -5.97
C GLU A 32 -3.83 -20.74 -6.90
N ILE A 33 -2.62 -20.85 -6.34
CA ILE A 33 -1.37 -20.94 -7.11
C ILE A 33 -0.36 -21.98 -6.57
N SER A 34 -0.77 -22.88 -5.68
CA SER A 34 0.09 -23.91 -5.06
C SER A 34 0.82 -24.78 -6.09
N HIS A 35 0.19 -24.97 -7.25
CA HIS A 35 0.71 -25.78 -8.34
C HIS A 35 1.78 -25.05 -9.19
N THR A 36 1.97 -23.74 -9.02
CA THR A 36 2.85 -22.96 -9.91
C THR A 36 4.34 -23.21 -9.65
N LYS A 37 5.15 -23.14 -10.70
CA LYS A 37 6.63 -23.24 -10.59
C LYS A 37 7.21 -22.01 -9.87
N ALA A 38 6.69 -20.83 -10.16
CA ALA A 38 7.14 -19.57 -9.57
C ALA A 38 7.10 -19.59 -8.04
N LEU A 39 5.97 -20.04 -7.45
CA LEU A 39 5.85 -20.22 -6.01
C LEU A 39 6.88 -21.22 -5.48
N ARG A 40 6.99 -22.40 -6.10
CA ARG A 40 7.94 -23.44 -5.68
C ARG A 40 9.39 -22.94 -5.70
N ASP A 41 9.78 -22.19 -6.73
CA ASP A 41 11.09 -21.57 -6.82
C ASP A 41 11.28 -20.49 -5.73
N GLY A 42 10.22 -19.71 -5.44
CA GLY A 42 10.21 -18.70 -4.38
C GLY A 42 10.37 -19.31 -2.98
N LEU A 43 9.64 -20.39 -2.69
CA LEU A 43 9.72 -21.14 -1.44
C LEU A 43 11.10 -21.79 -1.27
N THR A 44 11.57 -22.52 -2.28
CA THR A 44 12.88 -23.21 -2.27
C THR A 44 14.03 -22.22 -2.07
N SER A 45 13.96 -21.04 -2.69
CA SER A 45 14.98 -20.01 -2.55
C SER A 45 14.84 -19.14 -1.28
N GLY A 46 13.78 -19.34 -0.48
CA GLY A 46 13.48 -18.51 0.70
C GLY A 46 13.11 -17.06 0.38
N ARG A 47 12.77 -16.76 -0.88
CA ARG A 47 12.44 -15.39 -1.33
C ARG A 47 10.95 -15.10 -1.29
N ALA A 48 10.10 -16.13 -1.32
CA ALA A 48 8.65 -15.96 -1.25
C ALA A 48 8.26 -15.18 0.01
N ARG A 49 7.43 -14.15 -0.15
CA ARG A 49 6.99 -13.31 0.96
C ARG A 49 5.62 -13.80 1.42
N LEU A 50 5.55 -14.45 2.57
CA LEU A 50 4.33 -15.11 3.02
C LEU A 50 3.56 -14.25 4.03
N ILE A 51 2.27 -14.08 3.78
CA ILE A 51 1.31 -13.71 4.81
C ILE A 51 0.75 -15.01 5.38
N THR A 52 0.96 -15.21 6.68
CA THR A 52 0.53 -16.38 7.45
C THR A 52 -0.51 -15.97 8.49
N ARG A 53 -1.12 -16.96 9.16
CA ARG A 53 -2.05 -16.71 10.27
C ARG A 53 -1.42 -15.93 11.43
N GLY A 54 -0.12 -16.09 11.65
CA GLY A 54 0.63 -15.38 12.69
C GLY A 54 1.22 -14.04 12.24
N SER A 55 1.03 -13.65 10.98
CA SER A 55 1.57 -12.38 10.49
C SER A 55 0.85 -11.19 11.15
N GLU A 56 1.62 -10.30 11.75
CA GLU A 56 1.12 -9.03 12.28
C GLU A 56 1.15 -7.93 11.21
N LEU A 57 2.11 -8.01 10.30
CA LEU A 57 2.39 -7.02 9.26
C LEU A 57 2.41 -7.65 7.87
N SER A 58 2.04 -6.86 6.87
CA SER A 58 2.15 -7.25 5.47
C SER A 58 3.59 -7.10 5.00
N PRO A 59 4.12 -8.04 4.19
CA PRO A 59 5.32 -7.79 3.42
C PRO A 59 5.11 -6.65 2.42
N THR A 60 6.21 -6.07 1.94
CA THR A 60 6.20 -5.06 0.88
C THR A 60 5.70 -5.66 -0.43
N ILE A 61 4.69 -5.02 -1.01
CA ILE A 61 4.14 -5.38 -2.33
C ILE A 61 5.07 -4.81 -3.40
N LEU A 62 5.44 -5.64 -4.38
CA LEU A 62 6.31 -5.23 -5.48
C LEU A 62 5.49 -4.95 -6.74
N LYS A 63 5.98 -4.07 -7.61
CA LYS A 63 5.35 -3.84 -8.93
C LYS A 63 5.19 -5.12 -9.75
N SER A 64 6.11 -6.08 -9.60
CA SER A 64 6.14 -7.36 -10.30
C SER A 64 5.15 -8.40 -9.74
N GLN A 65 4.33 -8.04 -8.75
CA GLN A 65 3.43 -8.94 -8.03
C GLN A 65 2.53 -9.77 -8.96
N ALA A 66 1.94 -9.14 -9.98
CA ALA A 66 1.09 -9.84 -10.96
C ALA A 66 1.85 -10.93 -11.76
N ARG A 67 3.15 -10.73 -11.96
CA ARG A 67 4.03 -11.63 -12.73
C ARG A 67 4.56 -12.80 -11.91
N GLN A 68 4.28 -12.84 -10.61
CA GLN A 68 4.71 -13.93 -9.70
C GLN A 68 6.23 -14.14 -9.73
N ALA A 69 7.00 -13.06 -9.58
CA ALA A 69 8.43 -13.17 -9.30
C ALA A 69 8.68 -13.91 -7.97
N LYS A 70 9.88 -14.45 -7.76
CA LYS A 70 10.24 -15.26 -6.58
C LYS A 70 10.01 -14.54 -5.24
N ASP A 71 10.00 -13.21 -5.26
CA ASP A 71 9.81 -12.30 -4.12
C ASP A 71 8.39 -11.72 -4.02
N SER A 72 7.45 -12.25 -4.80
CA SER A 72 6.04 -11.86 -4.69
C SER A 72 5.46 -12.24 -3.34
N VAL A 73 4.42 -11.51 -2.96
CA VAL A 73 3.61 -11.77 -1.78
C VAL A 73 2.62 -12.90 -2.08
N TYR A 74 2.57 -13.88 -1.19
CA TYR A 74 1.62 -14.99 -1.23
C TYR A 74 0.95 -15.14 0.13
N ILE A 75 -0.23 -15.75 0.13
CA ILE A 75 -0.97 -16.05 1.36
C ILE A 75 -0.85 -17.54 1.62
N ASP A 76 -0.27 -17.91 2.76
CA ASP A 76 -0.28 -19.28 3.26
C ASP A 76 -1.52 -19.48 4.13
N THR A 77 -2.42 -20.34 3.67
CA THR A 77 -3.69 -20.62 4.35
C THR A 77 -3.54 -21.57 5.55
N GLY A 78 -2.39 -22.26 5.66
CA GLY A 78 -2.10 -23.26 6.67
C GLY A 78 -2.64 -24.66 6.37
N ASP A 79 -3.38 -24.86 5.27
CA ASP A 79 -3.88 -26.17 4.84
C ASP A 79 -3.17 -26.70 3.58
N GLY A 80 -1.97 -26.17 3.31
CA GLY A 80 -1.16 -26.51 2.14
C GLY A 80 -1.54 -25.73 0.88
N ARG A 81 -2.53 -24.82 0.95
CA ARG A 81 -2.88 -23.94 -0.17
C ARG A 81 -2.19 -22.58 -0.06
N TYR A 82 -1.66 -22.13 -1.18
CA TYR A 82 -1.09 -20.81 -1.38
C TYR A 82 -1.95 -20.00 -2.34
N LEU A 83 -2.25 -18.76 -1.95
CA LEU A 83 -3.05 -17.85 -2.76
C LEU A 83 -2.21 -16.66 -3.23
N LEU A 84 -2.48 -16.22 -4.46
CA LEU A 84 -2.01 -14.96 -4.99
C LEU A 84 -3.02 -13.86 -4.62
N PRO A 85 -2.60 -12.79 -3.93
CA PRO A 85 -3.48 -11.69 -3.56
C PRO A 85 -4.20 -11.07 -4.77
N SER A 86 -5.48 -10.77 -4.61
CA SER A 86 -6.23 -9.97 -5.60
C SER A 86 -5.76 -8.51 -5.57
N LEU A 87 -6.00 -7.75 -6.66
CA LEU A 87 -5.70 -6.31 -6.68
C LEU A 87 -6.42 -5.57 -5.54
N ARG A 88 -7.65 -5.96 -5.22
CA ARG A 88 -8.42 -5.39 -4.12
C ARG A 88 -7.72 -5.60 -2.78
N LEU A 89 -7.21 -6.81 -2.52
CA LEU A 89 -6.43 -7.09 -1.32
C LEU A 89 -5.12 -6.29 -1.31
N LEU A 90 -4.40 -6.17 -2.42
CA LEU A 90 -3.16 -5.38 -2.50
C LEU A 90 -3.41 -3.88 -2.20
N ARG A 91 -4.56 -3.34 -2.63
CA ARG A 91 -4.99 -1.97 -2.29
C ARG A 91 -5.30 -1.84 -0.79
N PHE A 92 -6.02 -2.80 -0.24
CA PHE A 92 -6.32 -2.87 1.19
C PHE A 92 -5.03 -2.90 2.04
N LEU A 93 -4.06 -3.73 1.66
CA LEU A 93 -2.79 -3.85 2.38
C LEU A 93 -1.95 -2.56 2.34
N ASN A 94 -2.05 -1.76 1.27
CA ASN A 94 -1.45 -0.44 1.18
C ASN A 94 -2.29 0.68 1.84
N GLY A 95 -3.46 0.34 2.38
CA GLY A 95 -4.42 1.31 2.93
C GLY A 95 -4.99 2.28 1.88
N ILE A 96 -4.93 1.93 0.59
CA ILE A 96 -5.45 2.76 -0.50
C ILE A 96 -6.98 2.78 -0.39
N PRO A 97 -7.60 3.97 -0.39
CA PRO A 97 -9.05 4.09 -0.21
C PRO A 97 -9.80 3.53 -1.43
N GLU A 98 -11.02 3.02 -1.22
CA GLU A 98 -11.80 2.35 -2.27
C GLU A 98 -12.23 3.31 -3.39
N ASP A 99 -12.38 4.60 -3.09
CA ASP A 99 -12.73 5.69 -4.03
C ASP A 99 -11.62 6.05 -5.03
N LEU A 100 -10.39 5.52 -4.86
CA LEU A 100 -9.35 5.62 -5.88
C LEU A 100 -9.57 4.58 -6.99
N HIS A 101 -10.22 5.00 -8.06
CA HIS A 101 -10.50 4.14 -9.21
C HIS A 101 -9.27 3.91 -10.10
N LEU A 102 -9.01 2.64 -10.45
CA LEU A 102 -7.96 2.21 -11.39
C LEU A 102 -8.57 1.51 -12.62
N ASP A 103 -9.85 1.74 -12.89
CA ASP A 103 -10.64 1.03 -13.91
C ASP A 103 -10.26 1.44 -15.34
N ASN A 104 -9.48 2.51 -15.49
CA ASN A 104 -8.98 3.02 -16.76
C ASN A 104 -7.67 2.35 -17.23
N VAL A 105 -7.10 1.43 -16.45
CA VAL A 105 -5.87 0.72 -16.77
C VAL A 105 -6.07 -0.80 -16.71
N SER A 106 -5.17 -1.55 -17.33
CA SER A 106 -5.18 -3.02 -17.22
C SER A 106 -4.92 -3.46 -15.77
N ALA A 107 -5.42 -4.63 -15.40
CA ALA A 107 -5.20 -5.19 -14.06
C ALA A 107 -3.69 -5.35 -13.72
N GLU A 108 -2.86 -5.63 -14.73
CA GLU A 108 -1.40 -5.69 -14.56
C GLU A 108 -0.82 -4.30 -14.25
N LEU A 109 -1.21 -3.28 -15.01
CA LEU A 109 -0.74 -1.91 -14.76
C LEU A 109 -1.26 -1.36 -13.42
N ALA A 110 -2.51 -1.65 -13.06
CA ALA A 110 -3.05 -1.31 -11.75
C ALA A 110 -2.23 -1.95 -10.61
N CYS A 111 -1.84 -3.22 -10.76
CA CYS A 111 -0.98 -3.91 -9.81
C CYS A 111 0.42 -3.27 -9.74
N GLU A 112 0.98 -2.87 -10.89
CA GLU A 112 2.26 -2.15 -10.94
C GLU A 112 2.20 -0.79 -10.24
N ILE A 113 1.11 -0.04 -10.40
CA ILE A 113 0.86 1.24 -9.72
C ILE A 113 0.81 1.01 -8.20
N VAL A 114 0.01 0.04 -7.74
CA VAL A 114 -0.11 -0.28 -6.31
C VAL A 114 1.23 -0.73 -5.73
N GLY A 115 1.99 -1.57 -6.45
CA GLY A 115 3.29 -2.05 -6.00
C GLY A 115 4.45 -1.04 -6.06
N GLN A 116 4.24 0.14 -6.67
CA GLN A 116 5.16 1.28 -6.60
C GLN A 116 4.67 2.38 -5.66
N SER A 117 3.43 2.27 -5.18
CA SER A 117 2.85 3.25 -4.28
C SER A 117 3.45 3.17 -2.90
N ILE A 118 3.39 4.28 -2.19
CA ILE A 118 3.68 4.35 -0.75
C ILE A 118 2.42 4.01 0.04
N GLU A 119 2.62 3.49 1.26
CA GLU A 119 1.51 3.18 2.17
C GLU A 119 0.69 4.45 2.44
N TYR A 120 -0.60 4.41 2.12
CA TYR A 120 -1.45 5.58 2.10
C TYR A 120 -1.66 6.24 3.48
N PRO A 121 -1.90 5.48 4.58
CA PRO A 121 -2.02 6.05 5.92
C PRO A 121 -0.74 6.77 6.37
N MET A 122 0.42 6.17 6.12
CA MET A 122 1.73 6.79 6.42
C MET A 122 1.89 8.10 5.63
N HIS A 123 1.64 8.09 4.33
CA HIS A 123 1.71 9.28 3.49
C HIS A 123 0.79 10.41 3.99
N LYS A 124 -0.46 10.07 4.36
CA LYS A 124 -1.43 11.02 4.89
C LYS A 124 -0.98 11.66 6.21
N GLN A 125 -0.38 10.88 7.11
CA GLN A 125 0.17 11.40 8.36
C GLN A 125 1.35 12.35 8.11
N LEU A 126 2.25 11.97 7.21
CA LEU A 126 3.39 12.80 6.84
C LEU A 126 2.94 14.14 6.24
N MET A 127 1.97 14.12 5.33
CA MET A 127 1.43 15.35 4.72
C MET A 127 0.78 16.25 5.76
N ARG A 128 0.00 15.70 6.70
CA ARG A 128 -0.58 16.49 7.82
C ARG A 128 0.50 17.19 8.65
N ALA A 129 1.58 16.48 9.00
CA ALA A 129 2.68 17.05 9.75
C ALA A 129 3.38 18.17 8.96
N LEU A 130 3.58 17.99 7.66
CA LEU A 130 4.13 19.01 6.77
C LEU A 130 3.23 20.25 6.71
N TYR A 131 1.92 20.07 6.51
CA TYR A 131 0.96 21.18 6.50
C TYR A 131 0.94 21.96 7.82
N ALA A 132 0.96 21.26 8.95
CA ALA A 132 1.04 21.91 10.27
C ALA A 132 2.33 22.72 10.41
N HIS A 133 3.47 22.13 10.04
CA HIS A 133 4.75 22.81 10.09
C HIS A 133 4.80 24.07 9.21
N ILE A 134 4.32 23.99 7.97
CA ILE A 134 4.24 25.16 7.08
C ILE A 134 3.33 26.23 7.69
N GLY A 135 2.14 25.84 8.18
CA GLY A 135 1.19 26.77 8.79
C GLY A 135 1.75 27.50 10.01
N GLU A 136 2.48 26.80 10.88
CA GLU A 136 3.14 27.38 12.05
C GLU A 136 4.26 28.36 11.68
N ASN A 137 5.02 28.09 10.61
CA ASN A 137 6.22 28.87 10.26
C ASN A 137 5.94 30.04 9.30
N VAL A 138 4.90 29.96 8.48
CA VAL A 138 4.55 30.99 7.49
C VAL A 138 3.44 31.93 8.00
N GLY A 139 2.67 31.52 9.01
CA GLY A 139 1.50 32.27 9.50
C GLY A 139 0.34 32.26 8.49
N PRO A 140 -0.72 33.07 8.70
CA PRO A 140 -1.90 33.12 7.82
C PRO A 140 -1.64 33.78 6.45
N HIS A 141 -0.39 34.15 6.15
CA HIS A 141 -0.05 34.85 4.93
C HIS A 141 0.31 33.84 3.83
N ALA A 142 -0.49 33.84 2.76
CA ALA A 142 -0.13 33.14 1.54
C ALA A 142 1.13 33.80 0.96
N VAL A 143 2.27 33.08 0.95
CA VAL A 143 3.49 33.54 0.25
C VAL A 143 3.32 33.47 -1.27
N VAL A 144 2.33 32.69 -1.76
CA VAL A 144 2.00 32.60 -3.18
C VAL A 144 0.49 32.65 -3.37
N THR A 145 0.01 33.76 -3.95
CA THR A 145 -1.33 33.86 -4.54
C THR A 145 -1.26 33.26 -5.93
N ILE A 146 -1.79 32.06 -6.13
CA ILE A 146 -1.97 31.52 -7.49
C ILE A 146 -3.18 32.22 -8.09
N SER A 147 -2.93 33.28 -8.86
CA SER A 147 -3.95 33.95 -9.65
C SER A 147 -4.42 32.99 -10.75
N ASN A 148 -5.59 32.40 -10.59
CA ASN A 148 -6.23 31.67 -11.69
C ASN A 148 -6.59 32.69 -12.77
N HIS A 149 -5.87 32.66 -13.89
CA HIS A 149 -6.30 33.35 -15.10
C HIS A 149 -7.55 32.62 -15.61
N THR A 150 -8.73 33.17 -15.33
CA THR A 150 -9.94 32.86 -16.08
C THR A 150 -9.70 33.25 -17.53
N HIS A 151 -9.50 32.25 -18.39
CA HIS A 151 -9.69 32.43 -19.83
C HIS A 151 -11.17 32.76 -20.04
N ASN A 152 -11.48 34.05 -20.17
CA ASN A 152 -12.70 34.48 -20.83
C ASN A 152 -12.56 34.05 -22.29
N ALA A 153 -13.24 32.97 -22.65
CA ALA A 153 -13.57 32.71 -24.05
C ALA A 153 -14.48 33.85 -24.51
N GLN A 154 -13.91 34.80 -25.26
CA GLN A 154 -14.70 35.67 -26.12
C GLN A 154 -15.03 34.90 -27.41
N GLU A 155 -16.26 35.16 -27.87
CA GLU A 155 -17.04 34.53 -28.94
C GLU A 155 -16.30 34.25 -30.25
#